data_AF-A0A2A3JT78-F1
#
_entry.id   AF-A0A2A3JT78-F1
#
_cell.length_a   1.000
_cell.length_b   1.000
_cell.length_c   1.000
_cell.angle_alpha   90.00
_cell.angle_beta   90.00
_cell.angle_gamma   90.00
#
_symmetry.space_group_name_H-M   'P 1'
#
loop_
_entity.id
_entity.type
_entity.pdbx_description
1 polymer ?
#
loop_
_entity_poly.entity_id
_entity_poly.type
_entity_poly.pdbx_seq_one_letter_code
_entity_poly.pdbx_strand_id
1 'polypeptide(L)'
;MLCAARLDPGDALLRHKTTARALYDAALRARPEGVDELLFLNTRGELCEGAYTNVFLEREDGARVTPALSSGLLPGVLRETLLEEGAFAEAVVSLADLRRAKRLWIGNALRGLMGAELLPGEVLSPL
;
A
#
# COMPACT_ATOMS: atom_id res chain seq x y z
N MET A 1 2.27 -7.36 6.11
CA MET A 1 1.33 -7.31 7.28
C MET A 1 0.66 -5.94 7.32
N LEU A 2 -0.49 -5.77 7.97
CA LEU A 2 -1.10 -4.44 8.15
C LEU A 2 -0.44 -3.69 9.31
N CYS A 3 -0.29 -2.38 9.17
CA CYS A 3 0.01 -1.48 10.28
C CYS A 3 -1.30 -0.99 10.91
N ALA A 4 -1.32 -0.82 12.24
CA ALA A 4 -2.44 -0.23 12.97
C ALA A 4 -2.53 1.29 12.78
N ALA A 5 -1.40 1.94 12.45
CA ALA A 5 -1.42 3.35 12.06
C ALA A 5 -2.31 3.56 10.83
N ARG A 6 -2.93 4.74 10.74
CA ARG A 6 -3.80 5.13 9.62
C ARG A 6 -3.26 6.39 8.97
N LEU A 7 -3.30 6.42 7.65
CA LEU A 7 -3.00 7.62 6.87
C LEU A 7 -4.23 8.54 6.81
N ASP A 8 -4.01 9.85 6.86
CA ASP A 8 -5.06 10.81 6.54
C ASP A 8 -5.07 11.06 5.03
N PRO A 9 -6.13 10.68 4.29
CA PRO A 9 -6.18 10.89 2.85
C PRO A 9 -6.23 12.37 2.45
N GLY A 10 -6.48 13.28 3.40
CA GLY A 10 -6.37 14.72 3.22
C GLY A 10 -4.96 15.29 3.40
N ASP A 11 -3.99 14.50 3.87
CA ASP A 11 -2.60 14.95 4.00
C ASP A 11 -1.95 15.09 2.61
N ALA A 12 -1.69 16.34 2.23
CA ALA A 12 -1.09 16.67 0.95
C ALA A 12 0.33 16.09 0.78
N LEU A 13 1.07 15.87 1.88
CA LEU A 13 2.44 15.35 1.81
C LEU A 13 2.49 13.91 1.33
N LEU A 14 1.40 13.14 1.47
CA LEU A 14 1.34 11.76 0.96
C LEU A 14 1.51 11.68 -0.56
N ARG A 15 1.26 12.78 -1.29
CA ARG A 15 1.42 12.83 -2.76
C ARG A 15 2.84 13.18 -3.20
N HIS A 16 3.75 13.42 -2.26
CA HIS A 16 5.10 13.87 -2.56
C HIS A 16 6.12 12.97 -1.88
N LYS A 17 7.14 12.55 -2.62
CA LYS A 17 8.24 11.76 -2.07
C LYS A 17 9.15 12.68 -1.26
N THR A 18 8.85 12.84 0.02
CA THR A 18 9.59 13.73 0.92
C THR A 18 10.33 12.94 2.00
N THR A 19 11.10 13.67 2.81
CA THR A 19 11.71 13.15 4.05
C THR A 19 10.75 13.17 5.24
N ALA A 20 9.52 13.69 5.09
CA ALA A 20 8.50 13.68 6.14
C ALA A 20 7.89 12.29 6.30
N ARG A 21 8.68 11.37 6.89
CA ARG A 21 8.38 9.94 6.95
C ARG A 21 8.23 9.38 8.36
N ALA A 22 8.06 10.25 9.36
CA ALA A 22 8.05 9.87 10.77
C ALA A 22 7.11 8.69 11.08
N LEU A 23 5.89 8.71 10.53
CA LEU A 23 4.92 7.62 10.69
C LEU A 23 5.41 6.28 10.11
N TYR A 24 5.87 6.29 8.85
CA TYR A 24 6.37 5.09 8.17
C TYR A 24 7.60 4.54 8.90
N ASP A 25 8.54 5.40 9.28
CA ASP A 25 9.79 5.00 9.93
C ASP A 25 9.53 4.48 11.35
N ALA A 26 8.56 5.05 12.07
CA ALA A 26 8.10 4.52 13.35
C ALA A 26 7.50 3.12 13.20
N ALA A 27 6.58 2.93 12.25
CA ALA A 27 5.98 1.63 11.97
C ALA A 27 7.05 0.58 11.60
N LEU A 28 8.02 0.94 10.77
CA LEU A 28 9.11 0.05 10.37
C LEU A 28 10.03 -0.35 11.53
N ARG A 29 10.25 0.53 12.52
CA ARG A 29 10.99 0.18 13.74
C ARG A 29 10.26 -0.86 14.60
N ALA A 30 8.92 -0.82 14.62
CA ALA A 30 8.09 -1.79 15.35
C ALA A 30 7.73 -3.04 14.52
N ARG A 31 8.21 -3.13 13.28
CA ARG A 31 7.91 -4.22 12.37
C ARG A 31 8.45 -5.55 12.94
N PRO A 32 7.61 -6.60 13.07
CA PRO A 32 8.06 -7.91 13.50
C PRO A 32 9.12 -8.51 12.57
N GLU A 33 9.96 -9.37 13.12
CA GLU A 33 10.90 -10.16 12.31
C GLU A 33 10.14 -11.03 11.30
N GLY A 34 10.71 -11.21 10.10
CA GLY A 34 10.08 -11.94 9.01
C GLY A 34 8.98 -11.19 8.25
N VAL A 35 8.70 -9.93 8.61
CA VAL A 35 7.81 -9.05 7.83
C VAL A 35 8.65 -8.14 6.93
N ASP A 36 8.48 -8.25 5.61
CA ASP A 36 9.23 -7.44 4.65
C ASP A 36 8.68 -6.02 4.47
N GLU A 37 7.36 -5.89 4.53
CA GLU A 37 6.64 -4.63 4.27
C GLU A 37 5.40 -4.50 5.16
N LEU A 38 5.12 -3.25 5.55
CA LEU A 38 3.92 -2.87 6.28
C LEU A 38 2.97 -2.11 5.36
N LEU A 39 1.73 -2.57 5.29
CA LEU A 39 0.68 -1.93 4.50
C LEU A 39 -0.15 -1.01 5.39
N PHE A 40 -0.52 0.14 4.85
CA PHE A 40 -1.27 1.16 5.56
C PHE A 40 -2.67 1.29 4.96
N LEU A 41 -3.66 1.40 5.86
CA LEU A 41 -5.00 1.85 5.50
C LEU A 41 -5.13 3.34 5.84
N ASN A 42 -6.03 4.05 5.17
CA ASN A 42 -6.40 5.39 5.58
C ASN A 42 -7.45 5.38 6.70
N THR A 43 -7.80 6.58 7.19
CA THR A 43 -8.85 6.79 8.21
C THR A 43 -10.25 6.36 7.77
N ARG A 44 -10.48 6.09 6.46
CA ARG A 44 -11.73 5.51 5.93
C ARG A 44 -11.69 3.97 5.84
N GLY A 45 -10.57 3.34 6.19
CA GLY A 45 -10.38 1.88 6.08
C GLY A 45 -10.08 1.39 4.67
N GLU A 46 -9.69 2.29 3.76
CA GLU A 46 -9.27 1.95 2.41
C GLU A 46 -7.75 1.70 2.40
N LEU A 47 -7.30 0.77 1.57
CA LEU A 47 -5.88 0.51 1.37
C LEU A 47 -5.20 1.69 0.67
N CYS A 48 -4.01 2.06 1.14
CA CYS A 48 -3.21 3.12 0.56
C CYS A 48 -1.98 2.54 -0.16
N GLU A 49 -0.95 2.18 0.63
CA GLU A 49 0.37 1.81 0.14
C GLU A 49 1.15 1.05 1.23
N GLY A 50 2.34 0.58 0.88
CA GLY A 50 3.35 0.09 1.82
C GLY A 50 4.25 1.22 2.33
N ALA A 51 5.19 0.92 3.24
CA ALA A 51 6.11 1.94 3.76
C ALA A 51 7.11 2.45 2.69
N TYR A 52 7.42 1.62 1.70
CA TYR A 52 8.34 1.93 0.59
C TYR A 52 7.77 1.64 -0.80
N THR A 53 6.54 1.16 -0.89
CA THR A 53 5.99 0.54 -2.10
C THR A 53 4.54 0.95 -2.34
N ASN A 54 4.11 0.99 -3.60
CA ASN A 54 2.69 0.95 -3.94
C ASN A 54 2.19 -0.50 -3.91
N VAL A 55 0.88 -0.67 -3.72
CA VAL A 55 0.23 -1.99 -3.67
C VAL A 55 -0.58 -2.24 -4.92
N PHE A 56 -0.56 -3.47 -5.39
CA PHE A 56 -1.31 -3.93 -6.56
C PHE A 56 -1.95 -5.27 -6.24
N LEU A 57 -3.16 -5.52 -6.73
CA LEU A 57 -3.85 -6.78 -6.48
C LEU A 57 -4.65 -7.24 -7.69
N GLU A 58 -4.87 -8.55 -7.76
CA GLU A 58 -5.84 -9.17 -8.66
C GLU A 58 -7.02 -9.64 -7.81
N ARG A 59 -8.21 -9.10 -8.09
CA ARG A 59 -9.46 -9.44 -7.40
C ARG A 59 -9.96 -10.83 -7.84
N GLU A 60 -10.94 -11.37 -7.12
CA GLU A 60 -11.54 -12.67 -7.43
C GLU A 60 -12.18 -12.73 -8.81
N ASP A 61 -12.71 -11.61 -9.30
CA ASP A 61 -13.25 -11.46 -10.67
C ASP A 61 -12.17 -11.32 -11.75
N GLY A 62 -10.88 -11.30 -11.37
CA GLY A 62 -9.74 -11.14 -12.27
C GLY A 62 -9.35 -9.68 -12.53
N ALA A 63 -10.06 -8.70 -11.96
CA ALA A 63 -9.71 -7.29 -12.12
C ALA A 63 -8.38 -6.98 -11.43
N ARG A 64 -7.45 -6.38 -12.17
CA ARG A 64 -6.15 -5.93 -11.66
C ARG A 64 -6.22 -4.47 -11.27
N VAL A 65 -6.07 -4.18 -9.98
CA VAL A 65 -6.21 -2.83 -9.45
C VAL A 65 -5.07 -2.41 -8.54
N THR A 66 -4.85 -1.11 -8.45
CA THR A 66 -4.03 -0.46 -7.43
C THR A 66 -4.88 0.58 -6.70
N PRO A 67 -4.64 0.88 -5.41
CA PRO A 67 -5.36 1.91 -4.70
C PRO A 67 -5.41 3.25 -5.46
N ALA A 68 -6.61 3.84 -5.51
CA ALA A 68 -6.85 5.13 -6.13
C ALA A 68 -6.14 6.24 -5.35
N LEU A 69 -5.62 7.25 -6.05
CA LEU A 69 -4.94 8.39 -5.43
C LEU A 69 -5.78 9.12 -4.36
N SER A 70 -7.10 9.09 -4.46
CA SER A 70 -8.01 9.65 -3.43
C SER A 70 -7.92 8.94 -2.07
N SER A 71 -7.31 7.75 -2.02
CA SER A 71 -7.09 6.98 -0.79
C SER A 71 -5.92 7.53 0.04
N GLY A 72 -5.12 8.46 -0.49
CA GLY A 72 -3.98 9.06 0.22
C GLY A 72 -2.74 8.17 0.15
N LEU A 73 -2.03 8.23 -0.97
CA LEU A 73 -0.79 7.50 -1.19
C LEU A 73 0.10 8.26 -2.19
N LEU A 74 1.35 7.83 -2.28
CA LEU A 74 2.32 8.38 -3.22
C LEU A 74 1.99 7.95 -4.66
N PRO A 75 1.91 8.87 -5.63
CA PRO A 75 1.89 8.53 -7.06
C PRO A 75 3.28 8.03 -7.48
N GLY A 76 3.59 6.76 -7.15
CA GLY A 76 4.90 6.20 -7.43
C GLY A 76 5.12 5.96 -8.92
N VAL A 77 6.35 6.16 -9.38
CA VAL A 77 6.71 6.05 -10.82
C VAL A 77 6.35 4.68 -11.41
N LEU A 78 6.67 3.57 -10.73
CA LEU A 78 6.28 2.23 -11.21
C LEU A 78 4.75 2.10 -11.34
N ARG A 79 4.01 2.66 -10.37
CA ARG A 79 2.55 2.62 -10.39
C ARG A 79 2.00 3.38 -11.59
N GLU A 80 2.52 4.57 -11.87
CA GLU A 80 2.11 5.36 -13.04
C GLU A 80 2.39 4.62 -14.34
N THR A 81 3.60 4.07 -14.50
CA THR A 81 3.95 3.27 -15.69
C THR A 81 2.98 2.11 -15.91
N LEU A 82 2.68 1.34 -14.85
CA LEU A 82 1.77 0.19 -14.94
C LEU A 82 0.30 0.59 -15.19
N LEU A 83 -0.10 1.79 -14.76
CA LEU A 83 -1.42 2.34 -15.09
C LEU A 83 -1.49 2.78 -16.56
N GLU A 84 -0.45 3.46 -17.06
CA GLU A 84 -0.34 3.92 -18.45
C GLU A 84 -0.31 2.76 -19.44
N GLU A 85 0.37 1.66 -19.09
CA GLU A 85 0.40 0.42 -19.87
C GLU A 85 -0.94 -0.36 -19.84
N GLY A 86 -1.88 0.05 -18.99
CA GLY A 86 -3.15 -0.65 -18.79
C GLY A 86 -3.02 -1.99 -18.06
N ALA A 87 -1.88 -2.25 -17.41
CA ALA A 87 -1.64 -3.47 -16.65
C ALA A 87 -2.48 -3.52 -15.36
N PHE A 88 -2.78 -2.35 -14.79
CA PHE A 88 -3.65 -2.17 -13.64
C PHE A 88 -4.57 -0.96 -13.86
N ALA A 89 -5.69 -0.93 -13.14
CA ALA A 89 -6.56 0.24 -13.04
C ALA A 89 -6.59 0.80 -11.62
N GLU A 90 -6.91 2.09 -11.46
CA GLU A 90 -7.16 2.65 -10.14
C GLU A 90 -8.52 2.18 -9.60
N ALA A 91 -8.57 1.83 -8.31
CA ALA A 91 -9.82 1.57 -7.60
C ALA A 91 -9.68 1.93 -6.12
N VAL A 92 -10.78 2.29 -5.47
CA VAL A 92 -10.84 2.22 -4.00
C VAL A 92 -10.79 0.75 -3.61
N VAL A 93 -9.83 0.39 -2.77
CA VAL A 93 -9.58 -0.98 -2.33
C VAL A 93 -9.90 -1.07 -0.84
N SER A 94 -10.90 -1.87 -0.48
CA SER A 94 -11.20 -2.11 0.93
C SER A 94 -10.25 -3.14 1.53
N LEU A 95 -10.19 -3.19 2.86
CA LEU A 95 -9.53 -4.29 3.57
C LEU A 95 -10.10 -5.68 3.18
N ALA A 96 -11.39 -5.74 2.88
CA ALA A 96 -12.03 -6.98 2.47
C ALA A 96 -11.55 -7.43 1.09
N ASP A 97 -11.33 -6.50 0.16
CA ASP A 97 -10.77 -6.79 -1.16
C ASP A 97 -9.33 -7.26 -1.05
N LEU A 98 -8.52 -6.61 -0.21
CA LEU A 98 -7.15 -7.03 0.06
C LEU A 98 -7.09 -8.47 0.61
N ARG A 99 -7.97 -8.82 1.55
CA ARG A 99 -8.03 -10.16 2.15
C ARG A 99 -8.51 -11.25 1.18
N ARG A 100 -9.36 -10.89 0.21
CA ARG A 100 -9.86 -11.80 -0.83
C ARG A 100 -9.04 -11.78 -2.11
N ALA A 101 -7.98 -10.98 -2.19
CA ALA A 101 -7.19 -10.86 -3.40
C ALA A 101 -6.64 -12.24 -3.82
N LYS A 102 -6.82 -12.60 -5.10
CA LYS A 102 -6.24 -13.82 -5.68
C LYS A 102 -4.73 -13.73 -5.73
N ARG A 103 -4.20 -12.54 -5.98
CA ARG A 103 -2.78 -12.23 -6.02
C ARG A 103 -2.54 -10.85 -5.46
N LEU A 104 -1.45 -10.70 -4.74
CA LEU A 104 -0.99 -9.46 -4.16
C LEU A 104 0.44 -9.20 -4.63
N TRP A 105 0.70 -7.95 -4.97
CA TRP A 105 2.04 -7.45 -5.26
C TRP A 105 2.28 -6.14 -4.53
N ILE A 106 3.54 -5.89 -4.26
CA ILE A 106 4.06 -4.59 -3.84
C ILE A 106 5.15 -4.19 -4.81
N GLY A 107 5.38 -2.90 -5.01
CA GLY A 107 6.45 -2.48 -5.91
C GLY A 107 6.83 -1.02 -5.79
N ASN A 108 8.03 -0.72 -6.30
CA ASN A 108 8.51 0.64 -6.51
C ASN A 108 9.46 0.68 -7.70
N ALA A 109 9.84 1.87 -8.13
CA ALA A 109 10.71 2.06 -9.30
C ALA A 109 12.10 1.40 -9.17
N LEU A 110 12.59 1.17 -7.95
CA LEU A 110 13.91 0.58 -7.74
C LEU A 110 13.89 -0.95 -7.87
N ARG A 111 12.84 -1.60 -7.36
CA ARG A 111 12.77 -3.07 -7.25
C ARG A 111 11.78 -3.71 -8.24
N GLY A 112 11.04 -2.90 -8.98
CA GLY A 112 9.96 -3.39 -9.84
C GLY A 112 8.80 -3.96 -9.03
N LEU A 113 7.97 -4.76 -9.70
CA LEU A 113 6.81 -5.44 -9.12
C LEU A 113 7.26 -6.75 -8.47
N MET A 114 6.91 -6.94 -7.19
CA MET A 114 7.27 -8.12 -6.39
C MET A 114 6.01 -8.80 -5.88
N GLY A 115 5.93 -10.13 -6.03
CA GLY A 115 4.85 -10.92 -5.42
C GLY A 115 4.90 -10.81 -3.90
N ALA A 116 3.73 -10.73 -3.26
CA ALA A 116 3.61 -10.59 -1.82
C ALA A 116 2.51 -11.48 -1.26
N GLU A 117 2.67 -11.86 0.00
CA GLU A 117 1.66 -12.60 0.77
C GLU A 117 1.22 -11.77 1.97
N LEU A 118 -0.09 -11.71 2.20
CA LEU A 118 -0.63 -11.01 3.36
C LEU A 118 -0.52 -11.89 4.61
N LEU A 119 0.46 -11.57 5.46
CA LEU A 119 0.55 -12.18 6.78
C LEU A 119 -0.63 -11.76 7.68
N PRO A 120 -1.16 -12.68 8.51
CA PRO A 120 -2.23 -12.37 9.44
C PRO A 120 -1.78 -11.40 10.54
N GLY A 121 -2.74 -10.70 11.14
CA GLY A 121 -2.50 -9.77 12.26
C GLY A 121 -2.22 -8.33 11.83
N GLU A 122 -2.03 -7.47 12.84
CA GLU A 122 -1.69 -6.05 12.67
C GLU A 122 -0.52 -5.70 13.58
N VAL A 123 0.40 -4.89 13.07
CA VAL A 123 1.49 -4.30 13.87
C VAL A 123 0.95 -3.04 14.53
N LEU A 124 0.94 -3.02 15.86
CA LEU A 124 0.58 -1.81 16.60
C LEU A 124 1.59 -0.71 16.29
N SER A 125 1.09 0.50 16.04
CA SER A 125 1.97 1.65 15.88
C SER A 125 2.72 1.87 17.18
N PRO A 126 4.06 2.05 17.15
CA PRO A 126 4.73 2.54 18.33
C PRO A 126 4.26 3.98 18.59
N LEU A 127 3.90 4.25 19.85
CA LEU A 127 3.55 5.58 20.36
C LEU A 127 4.68 6.59 20.11
#